data_AF-A0A0H2KGY8-F1
#
_entry.id   AF-A0A0H2KGY8-F1
#
_cell.length_a   1.000
_cell.length_b   1.000
_cell.length_c   1.000
_cell.angle_alpha   90.00
_cell.angle_beta   90.00
_cell.angle_gamma   90.00
#
_symmetry.space_group_name_H-M   'P 1'
#
loop_
_entity.id
_entity.type
_entity.pdbx_description
1 polymer ?
#
loop_
_entity_poly.entity_id
_entity_poly.type
_entity_poly.pdbx_seq_one_letter_code
_entity_poly.pdbx_strand_id
1 'polypeptide(L)'
;MTWFEAVLWCNAASRVAGLDPAYRVEGRGVRWDVRSAGYRLPTEAEWEHACRGGTSGPRYGPVGAVAWTADDGGDGPRPVAGRLPNAFGLHDTLGNVWEWCWDYADTARYGEYRSLRGGGWADRPWNVRAGVRRGSAPDARIEDVGLRVAQGAVGEPGVPAAQGWSDAADRARAQVPGLLPLGWTPLTFPTAAAADADEAPAVGAED
;
A
#
# COMPACT_ATOMS: atom_id res chain seq x y z
N MET A 1 0.47 -11.47 -6.42
CA MET A 1 -0.81 -10.72 -6.31
C MET A 1 -0.58 -9.28 -6.71
N THR A 2 -1.51 -8.66 -7.44
CA THR A 2 -1.44 -7.24 -7.83
C THR A 2 -1.90 -6.32 -6.70
N TRP A 3 -1.60 -5.03 -6.79
CA TRP A 3 -2.09 -4.06 -5.81
C TRP A 3 -3.62 -3.91 -5.88
N PHE A 4 -4.20 -3.94 -7.10
CA PHE A 4 -5.65 -3.91 -7.29
C PHE A 4 -6.35 -5.12 -6.67
N GLU A 5 -5.76 -6.32 -6.77
CA GLU A 5 -6.29 -7.49 -6.08
C GLU A 5 -6.28 -7.32 -4.56
N ALA A 6 -5.22 -6.74 -4.00
CA ALA A 6 -5.12 -6.51 -2.57
C ALA A 6 -6.18 -5.49 -2.09
N VAL A 7 -6.46 -4.45 -2.87
CA VAL A 7 -7.56 -3.49 -2.66
C VAL A 7 -8.92 -4.19 -2.70
N LEU A 8 -9.17 -5.01 -3.72
CA LEU A 8 -10.42 -5.75 -3.86
C LEU A 8 -10.62 -6.77 -2.74
N TRP A 9 -9.54 -7.41 -2.29
CA TRP A 9 -9.53 -8.30 -1.14
C TRP A 9 -9.96 -7.55 0.13
N CYS A 10 -9.41 -6.37 0.38
CA CYS A 10 -9.80 -5.53 1.52
C CYS A 10 -11.30 -5.19 1.51
N ASN A 11 -11.83 -4.82 0.35
CA ASN A 11 -13.26 -4.55 0.19
C ASN A 11 -14.11 -5.81 0.41
N ALA A 12 -13.69 -6.97 -0.10
CA ALA A 12 -14.39 -8.24 0.10
C ALA A 12 -14.41 -8.64 1.58
N ALA A 13 -13.25 -8.56 2.25
CA ALA A 13 -13.12 -8.82 3.69
C ALA A 13 -14.01 -7.89 4.53
N SER A 14 -14.10 -6.62 4.13
CA SER A 14 -14.97 -5.64 4.81
C SER A 14 -16.44 -6.06 4.74
N ARG A 15 -16.92 -6.43 3.55
CA ARG A 15 -18.31 -6.89 3.38
C ARG A 15 -18.61 -8.16 4.17
N VAL A 16 -17.69 -9.12 4.19
CA VAL A 16 -17.82 -10.35 4.99
C VAL A 16 -17.91 -10.03 6.48
N ALA A 17 -17.19 -9.02 6.94
CA ALA A 17 -17.24 -8.54 8.33
C ALA A 17 -18.43 -7.60 8.63
N GLY A 18 -19.31 -7.33 7.66
CA GLY A 18 -20.44 -6.39 7.83
C GLY A 18 -20.02 -4.92 7.93
N LEU A 19 -18.87 -4.57 7.38
CA LEU A 19 -18.29 -3.22 7.38
C LEU A 19 -18.41 -2.58 6.01
N ASP A 20 -18.56 -1.26 6.00
CA ASP A 20 -18.48 -0.47 4.77
C ASP A 20 -17.08 -0.62 4.14
N PRO A 21 -16.96 -0.93 2.83
CA PRO A 21 -15.66 -1.02 2.16
C PRO A 21 -14.86 0.28 2.23
N ALA A 22 -13.54 0.17 2.38
CA ALA A 22 -12.66 1.34 2.42
C ALA A 22 -12.43 1.98 1.05
N TYR A 23 -12.55 1.21 -0.04
CA TYR A 23 -12.20 1.68 -1.37
C TYR A 23 -13.40 1.74 -2.31
N ARG A 24 -13.52 2.85 -3.05
CA ARG A 24 -14.31 2.95 -4.27
C ARG A 24 -13.40 2.71 -5.47
N VAL A 25 -13.78 1.80 -6.35
CA VAL A 25 -12.98 1.36 -7.51
C VAL A 25 -13.77 1.60 -8.79
N GLU A 26 -13.20 2.38 -9.70
CA GLU A 26 -13.78 2.79 -10.99
C GLU A 26 -12.70 2.65 -12.08
N GLY A 27 -12.74 1.56 -12.86
CA GLY A 27 -11.66 1.23 -13.79
C GLY A 27 -10.32 1.05 -13.06
N ARG A 28 -9.31 1.86 -13.40
CA ARG A 28 -8.01 1.91 -12.68
C ARG A 28 -8.02 2.91 -11.51
N GLY A 29 -9.05 3.75 -11.42
CA GLY A 29 -9.21 4.72 -10.34
C GLY A 29 -9.59 4.02 -9.04
N VAL A 30 -8.80 4.24 -7.99
CA VAL A 30 -9.11 3.76 -6.63
C VAL A 30 -9.08 4.96 -5.69
N ARG A 31 -10.21 5.23 -5.04
CA ARG A 31 -10.34 6.27 -4.02
C ARG A 31 -10.55 5.60 -2.66
N TRP A 32 -9.82 6.06 -1.66
CA TRP A 32 -9.96 5.60 -0.28
C TRP A 32 -10.88 6.54 0.51
N ASP A 33 -11.98 6.01 1.06
CA ASP A 33 -12.72 6.69 2.13
C ASP A 33 -12.01 6.44 3.47
N VAL A 34 -11.22 7.42 3.90
CA VAL A 34 -10.43 7.37 5.14
C VAL A 34 -11.27 7.27 6.41
N ARG A 35 -12.61 7.41 6.32
CA ARG A 35 -13.55 7.27 7.43
C ARG A 35 -14.17 5.88 7.53
N SER A 36 -13.96 5.04 6.52
CA SER A 36 -14.48 3.68 6.54
C SER A 36 -13.88 2.90 7.72
N ALA A 37 -14.73 2.15 8.43
CA ALA A 37 -14.30 1.21 9.46
C ALA A 37 -13.76 -0.11 8.86
N GLY A 38 -13.80 -0.29 7.54
CA GLY A 38 -13.43 -1.49 6.83
C GLY A 38 -11.92 -1.77 6.81
N TYR A 39 -11.58 -2.91 6.21
CA TYR A 39 -10.20 -3.29 5.94
C TYR A 39 -9.62 -2.48 4.78
N ARG A 40 -8.31 -2.26 4.86
CA ARG A 40 -7.53 -1.49 3.90
C ARG A 40 -6.07 -1.90 3.91
N LEU A 41 -5.32 -1.52 2.89
CA LEU A 41 -3.86 -1.52 2.95
C LEU A 41 -3.38 -0.47 3.97
N PRO A 42 -2.30 -0.76 4.71
CA PRO A 42 -1.68 0.25 5.58
C PRO A 42 -1.04 1.35 4.73
N THR A 43 -0.92 2.55 5.30
CA THR A 43 0.04 3.53 4.77
C THR A 43 1.47 3.06 5.06
N GLU A 44 2.46 3.59 4.34
CA GLU A 44 3.88 3.29 4.62
C GLU A 44 4.27 3.67 6.05
N ALA A 45 3.69 4.75 6.58
CA ALA A 45 3.99 5.22 7.93
C ALA A 45 3.37 4.29 8.99
N GLU A 46 2.12 3.85 8.79
CA GLU A 46 1.50 2.84 9.65
C GLU A 46 2.28 1.53 9.60
N TRP A 47 2.66 1.08 8.40
CA TRP A 47 3.42 -0.14 8.20
C TRP A 47 4.76 -0.07 8.93
N GLU A 48 5.51 1.04 8.78
CA GLU A 48 6.81 1.18 9.43
C GLU A 48 6.68 1.26 10.95
N HIS A 49 5.70 2.01 11.46
CA HIS A 49 5.43 2.10 12.89
C HIS A 49 5.11 0.72 13.48
N ALA A 50 4.20 -0.01 12.81
CA ALA A 50 3.80 -1.36 13.18
C ALA A 50 4.99 -2.32 13.13
N CYS A 51 5.81 -2.29 12.08
CA CYS A 51 7.02 -3.12 11.95
C CYS A 51 8.02 -2.83 13.07
N ARG A 52 8.26 -1.55 13.38
CA ARG A 52 9.24 -1.14 14.39
C ARG A 52 8.87 -1.61 15.79
N GLY A 53 7.58 -1.70 16.11
CA GLY A 53 7.12 -2.21 17.41
C GLY A 53 7.81 -1.53 18.60
N GLY A 54 8.00 -0.21 18.53
CA GLY A 54 8.71 0.58 19.55
C GLY A 54 10.23 0.69 19.41
N THR A 55 10.86 0.00 18.45
CA THR A 55 12.30 0.11 18.19
C THR A 55 12.65 1.23 17.19
N SER A 56 13.83 1.84 17.33
CA SER A 56 14.35 2.83 16.37
C SER A 56 15.33 2.23 15.35
N GLY A 57 15.79 1.00 15.58
CA GLY A 57 16.76 0.30 14.75
C GLY A 57 16.21 -0.11 13.37
N PRO A 58 17.08 -0.59 12.47
CA PRO A 58 16.66 -1.09 11.15
C PRO A 58 15.82 -2.37 11.24
N ARG A 59 15.87 -3.10 12.36
CA ARG A 59 15.10 -4.31 12.63
C ARG A 59 14.74 -4.34 14.12
N TYR A 60 13.68 -5.04 14.48
CA TYR A 60 13.25 -5.25 15.86
C TYR A 60 13.94 -6.44 16.55
N GLY A 61 14.93 -7.06 15.90
CA GLY A 61 15.75 -8.13 16.46
C GLY A 61 16.81 -8.65 15.49
N PRO A 62 17.61 -9.65 15.90
CA PRO A 62 18.58 -10.31 15.03
C PRO A 62 17.88 -10.93 13.81
N VAL A 63 18.39 -10.67 12.60
CA VAL A 63 17.68 -10.98 11.35
C VAL A 63 17.24 -12.46 11.23
N GLY A 64 18.12 -13.42 11.56
CA GLY A 64 17.78 -14.84 11.52
C GLY A 64 16.76 -15.30 12.57
N ALA A 65 16.43 -14.46 13.56
CA ALA A 65 15.39 -14.73 14.55
C ALA A 65 14.03 -14.13 14.17
N VAL A 66 14.03 -13.04 13.39
CA VAL A 66 12.83 -12.22 13.15
C VAL A 66 12.35 -12.18 11.70
N ALA A 67 13.15 -12.68 10.75
CA ALA A 67 12.86 -12.57 9.33
C ALA A 67 13.18 -13.86 8.55
N TRP A 68 12.49 -14.03 7.44
CA TRP A 68 12.82 -14.99 6.39
C TRP A 68 13.50 -14.25 5.23
N THR A 69 14.72 -14.66 4.89
CA THR A 69 15.57 -13.96 3.91
C THR A 69 16.24 -14.97 2.98
N ALA A 70 17.01 -14.48 2.00
CA ALA A 70 17.73 -15.33 1.06
C ALA A 70 18.73 -16.27 1.74
N ASP A 71 19.22 -15.92 2.94
CA ASP A 71 20.15 -16.75 3.70
C ASP A 71 19.49 -18.02 4.26
N ASP A 72 18.16 -18.05 4.36
CA ASP A 72 17.39 -19.22 4.81
C ASP A 72 17.18 -20.26 3.69
N GLY A 73 17.53 -19.90 2.45
CA GLY A 73 17.32 -20.72 1.25
C GLY A 73 15.83 -20.97 0.93
N GLY A 74 15.60 -21.76 -0.12
CA GLY A 74 14.27 -22.10 -0.63
C GLY A 74 13.86 -21.33 -1.88
N ASP A 75 12.67 -21.65 -2.37
CA ASP A 75 12.08 -21.22 -3.63
C ASP A 75 10.73 -20.52 -3.44
N GLY A 76 10.40 -20.10 -2.22
CA GLY A 76 9.11 -19.49 -1.93
C GLY A 76 8.92 -19.02 -0.49
N PRO A 77 7.77 -18.36 -0.22
CA PRO A 77 7.43 -17.90 1.11
C PRO A 77 7.28 -19.07 2.10
N ARG A 78 7.43 -18.76 3.38
CA ARG A 78 7.29 -19.69 4.49
C ARG A 78 5.93 -19.53 5.18
N PRO A 79 5.44 -20.57 5.88
CA PRO A 79 4.28 -20.43 6.76
C PRO A 79 4.45 -19.23 7.70
N VAL A 80 3.39 -18.44 7.83
CA VAL A 80 3.38 -17.24 8.67
C VAL A 80 3.63 -17.58 10.14
N ALA A 81 4.16 -16.61 10.88
CA ALA A 81 4.51 -16.73 12.29
C ALA A 81 5.58 -17.79 12.61
N GLY A 82 6.43 -18.13 11.63
CA GLY A 82 7.59 -19.02 11.82
C GLY A 82 8.81 -18.35 12.47
N ARG A 83 8.83 -17.01 12.56
CA ARG A 83 9.87 -16.20 13.21
C ARG A 83 9.30 -15.40 14.38
N LEU A 84 10.17 -14.89 15.25
CA LEU A 84 9.76 -14.14 16.44
C LEU A 84 8.99 -12.86 16.06
N PRO A 85 7.92 -12.53 16.79
CA PRO A 85 7.20 -11.29 16.57
C PRO A 85 7.97 -10.08 17.11
N ASN A 86 7.55 -8.89 16.73
CA ASN A 86 7.96 -7.66 17.40
C ASN A 86 7.16 -7.43 18.70
N ALA A 87 7.43 -6.31 19.40
CA ALA A 87 6.77 -6.02 20.69
C ALA A 87 5.26 -5.73 20.58
N PHE A 88 4.72 -5.52 19.37
CA PHE A 88 3.28 -5.41 19.12
C PHE A 88 2.63 -6.76 18.80
N GLY A 89 3.39 -7.86 18.84
CA GLY A 89 2.91 -9.20 18.50
C GLY A 89 2.81 -9.45 16.99
N LEU A 90 3.36 -8.57 16.15
CA LEU A 90 3.32 -8.75 14.70
C LEU A 90 4.48 -9.63 14.22
N HIS A 91 4.12 -10.64 13.45
CA HIS A 91 5.07 -11.51 12.75
C HIS A 91 5.27 -11.09 11.30
N ASP A 92 6.41 -11.48 10.75
CA ASP A 92 6.74 -11.39 9.33
C ASP A 92 6.59 -9.98 8.73
N THR A 93 6.73 -8.92 9.53
CA THR A 93 6.88 -7.56 8.98
C THR A 93 8.28 -7.34 8.40
N LEU A 94 9.21 -8.29 8.59
CA LEU A 94 10.52 -8.29 7.96
C LEU A 94 10.72 -9.62 7.24
N GLY A 95 10.97 -9.55 5.94
CA GLY A 95 11.20 -10.74 5.11
C GLY A 95 9.91 -11.50 4.80
N ASN A 96 10.06 -12.76 4.42
CA ASN A 96 9.00 -13.62 3.87
C ASN A 96 8.44 -13.06 2.55
N VAL A 97 7.60 -12.04 2.58
CA VAL A 97 7.09 -11.38 1.38
C VAL A 97 7.12 -9.87 1.57
N TRP A 98 7.35 -9.16 0.47
CA TRP A 98 7.06 -7.73 0.41
C TRP A 98 5.56 -7.49 0.58
N GLU A 99 5.20 -6.42 1.27
CA GLU A 99 3.80 -6.10 1.54
C GLU A 99 3.40 -4.79 0.82
N TRP A 100 2.32 -4.85 0.03
CA TRP A 100 1.71 -3.66 -0.58
C TRP A 100 1.26 -2.67 0.48
N CYS A 101 1.60 -1.40 0.27
CA CYS A 101 1.04 -0.26 1.00
C CYS A 101 0.10 0.56 0.11
N TRP A 102 -0.68 1.44 0.73
CA TRP A 102 -1.55 2.39 0.02
C TRP A 102 -0.76 3.39 -0.84
N ASP A 103 0.34 3.91 -0.31
CA ASP A 103 1.09 5.03 -0.88
C ASP A 103 1.65 4.74 -2.28
N TYR A 104 1.77 5.81 -3.06
CA TYR A 104 2.60 5.80 -4.27
C TYR A 104 4.08 5.75 -3.88
N ALA A 105 4.88 5.06 -4.70
CA ALA A 105 6.32 4.98 -4.50
C ALA A 105 6.99 6.36 -4.68
N ASP A 106 6.67 7.02 -5.80
CA ASP A 106 7.06 8.40 -6.11
C ASP A 106 6.19 8.94 -7.27
N THR A 107 5.26 9.85 -6.97
CA THR A 107 4.34 10.41 -7.97
C THR A 107 5.02 11.37 -8.95
N ALA A 108 6.24 11.85 -8.68
CA ALA A 108 7.00 12.69 -9.61
C ALA A 108 7.69 11.84 -10.69
N ARG A 109 7.98 10.58 -10.41
CA ARG A 109 8.92 9.78 -11.21
C ARG A 109 8.33 8.51 -11.79
N TYR A 110 7.48 7.79 -11.05
CA TYR A 110 7.10 6.41 -11.37
C TYR A 110 5.59 6.23 -11.60
N GLY A 111 4.87 7.29 -11.95
CA GLY A 111 3.45 7.23 -12.28
C GLY A 111 2.64 6.56 -11.19
N GLU A 112 1.89 5.50 -11.55
CA GLU A 112 1.00 4.78 -10.64
C GLU A 112 1.70 3.78 -9.72
N TYR A 113 3.03 3.69 -9.72
CA TYR A 113 3.75 2.70 -8.92
C TYR A 113 3.42 2.86 -7.44
N ARG A 114 3.13 1.72 -6.79
CA ARG A 114 2.75 1.64 -5.38
C ARG A 114 3.94 1.16 -4.56
N SER A 115 3.93 1.55 -3.28
CA SER A 115 5.01 1.16 -2.39
C SER A 115 4.85 -0.26 -1.85
N LEU A 116 6.00 -0.91 -1.67
CA LEU A 116 6.21 -2.21 -1.06
C LEU A 116 7.19 -2.06 0.10
N ARG A 117 6.93 -2.76 1.20
CA ARG A 117 7.75 -2.71 2.42
C ARG A 117 8.15 -4.09 2.93
N GLY A 118 9.18 -4.13 3.78
CA GLY A 118 9.59 -5.32 4.55
C GLY A 118 10.72 -6.15 3.96
N GLY A 119 10.79 -6.33 2.64
CA GLY A 119 11.68 -7.31 2.03
C GLY A 119 11.03 -8.70 1.91
N GLY A 120 11.54 -9.53 1.01
CA GLY A 120 11.04 -10.88 0.77
C GLY A 120 12.04 -11.99 1.13
N TRP A 121 11.60 -13.24 1.00
CA TRP A 121 12.41 -14.44 1.19
C TRP A 121 13.58 -14.53 0.20
N ALA A 122 13.49 -13.87 -0.96
CA ALA A 122 14.56 -13.81 -1.96
C ALA A 122 15.55 -12.64 -1.74
N ASP A 123 15.28 -11.76 -0.77
CA ASP A 123 16.13 -10.62 -0.48
C ASP A 123 17.28 -10.99 0.46
N ARG A 124 18.44 -10.42 0.16
CA ARG A 124 19.59 -10.49 1.04
C ARG A 124 19.27 -9.83 2.39
N PRO A 125 19.79 -10.37 3.52
CA PRO A 125 19.43 -9.87 4.85
C PRO A 125 19.64 -8.37 5.02
N TRP A 126 20.69 -7.80 4.42
CA TRP A 126 20.94 -6.37 4.51
C TRP A 126 19.79 -5.54 3.95
N ASN A 127 19.03 -6.02 2.96
CA ASN A 127 17.89 -5.31 2.37
C ASN A 127 16.62 -5.40 3.24
N VAL A 128 16.48 -6.44 4.06
CA VAL A 128 15.32 -6.68 4.93
C VAL A 128 15.39 -5.79 6.18
N ARG A 129 14.74 -4.61 6.13
CA ARG A 129 14.77 -3.56 7.17
C ARG A 129 13.46 -2.78 7.25
N ALA A 130 13.13 -2.25 8.42
CA ALA A 130 11.91 -1.48 8.64
C ALA A 130 11.77 -0.26 7.69
N GLY A 131 12.88 0.38 7.31
CA GLY A 131 12.87 1.54 6.41
C GLY A 131 13.03 1.23 4.91
N VAL A 132 13.03 -0.05 4.49
CA VAL A 132 13.27 -0.40 3.08
C VAL A 132 12.04 -0.16 2.20
N ARG A 133 12.19 0.59 1.11
CA ARG A 133 11.10 0.92 0.19
C ARG A 133 11.42 0.38 -1.20
N ARG A 134 10.46 -0.29 -1.83
CA ARG A 134 10.50 -0.71 -3.24
C ARG A 134 9.21 -0.24 -3.92
N GLY A 135 9.29 0.28 -5.14
CA GLY A 135 8.11 0.61 -5.94
C GLY A 135 7.83 -0.49 -6.96
N SER A 136 6.57 -0.76 -7.25
CA SER A 136 6.19 -1.59 -8.40
C SER A 136 4.87 -1.15 -9.01
N ALA A 137 4.68 -1.45 -10.30
CA ALA A 137 3.45 -1.14 -11.01
C ALA A 137 2.26 -1.84 -10.33
N PRO A 138 1.09 -1.19 -10.22
CA PRO A 138 -0.03 -1.72 -9.46
C PRO A 138 -0.65 -2.99 -10.09
N ASP A 139 -0.39 -3.22 -11.38
CA ASP A 139 -0.79 -4.41 -12.15
C ASP A 139 0.26 -5.54 -12.12
N ALA A 140 1.46 -5.27 -11.60
CA ALA A 140 2.52 -6.27 -11.54
C ALA A 140 2.13 -7.43 -10.60
N ARG A 141 2.39 -8.66 -11.05
CA ARG A 141 2.39 -9.86 -10.22
C ARG A 141 3.82 -10.30 -10.01
N ILE A 142 4.24 -10.28 -8.75
CA ILE A 142 5.58 -10.72 -8.34
C ILE A 142 5.39 -11.82 -7.29
N GLU A 143 6.17 -12.89 -7.39
CA GLU A 143 6.06 -14.07 -6.53
C GLU A 143 6.37 -13.77 -5.06
N ASP A 144 7.21 -12.76 -4.80
CA ASP A 144 7.62 -12.33 -3.46
C ASP A 144 6.75 -11.20 -2.89
N VAL A 145 5.56 -10.93 -3.45
CA VAL A 145 4.67 -9.84 -3.01
C VAL A 145 3.32 -10.35 -2.50
N GLY A 146 3.05 -10.02 -1.24
CA GLY A 146 1.83 -10.27 -0.50
C GLY A 146 1.14 -8.98 -0.01
N LEU A 147 0.31 -9.12 1.02
CA LEU A 147 -0.36 -8.02 1.69
C LEU A 147 -0.41 -8.26 3.20
N ARG A 148 -0.51 -7.15 3.93
CA ARG A 148 -1.05 -7.06 5.28
C ARG A 148 -2.16 -6.01 5.26
N VAL A 149 -3.16 -6.18 6.11
CA VAL A 149 -4.25 -5.23 6.21
C VAL A 149 -4.22 -4.46 7.52
N ALA A 150 -4.61 -3.20 7.43
CA ALA A 150 -5.07 -2.39 8.53
C ALA A 150 -6.61 -2.35 8.49
N GLN A 151 -7.22 -1.87 9.57
CA GLN A 151 -8.67 -1.71 9.67
C GLN A 151 -8.98 -0.41 10.40
N GLY A 152 -10.06 0.25 9.98
CA GLY A 152 -10.64 1.34 10.75
C GLY A 152 -10.45 2.71 10.12
N ALA A 153 -11.31 3.62 10.61
CA ALA A 153 -11.31 5.03 10.26
C ALA A 153 -10.07 5.72 10.82
N VAL A 154 -9.38 6.49 9.97
CA VAL A 154 -8.10 7.14 10.31
C VAL A 154 -7.96 8.56 9.77
N GLY A 155 -9.01 9.08 9.13
CA GLY A 155 -9.02 10.44 8.60
C GLY A 155 -10.32 11.19 8.91
N GLU A 156 -10.29 12.48 8.62
CA GLU A 156 -11.35 13.43 8.92
C GLU A 156 -12.32 13.63 7.73
N PRO A 157 -13.57 14.06 7.97
CA PRO A 157 -14.50 14.41 6.91
C PRO A 157 -13.93 15.43 5.91
N GLY A 158 -13.98 15.10 4.62
CA GLY A 158 -13.56 15.99 3.53
C GLY A 158 -12.04 16.12 3.34
N VAL A 159 -11.23 15.40 4.12
CA VAL A 159 -9.76 15.46 4.03
C VAL A 159 -9.22 14.10 3.57
N PRO A 160 -8.80 13.95 2.30
CA PRO A 160 -8.20 12.71 1.79
C PRO A 160 -6.73 12.59 2.26
N ALA A 161 -6.56 12.41 3.56
CA ALA A 161 -5.28 12.22 4.22
C ALA A 161 -5.46 11.35 5.47
N ALA A 162 -4.44 10.56 5.79
CA ALA A 162 -4.44 9.70 6.96
C ALA A 162 -3.01 9.26 7.28
N GLN A 163 -2.62 9.30 8.55
CA GLN A 163 -1.43 8.64 9.10
C GLN A 163 -0.20 8.65 8.16
N GLY A 164 0.35 9.85 7.90
CA GLY A 164 1.54 10.03 7.05
C GLY A 164 1.29 10.14 5.54
N TRP A 165 0.09 9.80 5.06
CA TRP A 165 -0.33 9.95 3.67
C TRP A 165 -1.25 11.16 3.45
N SER A 166 -1.20 11.77 2.26
CA SER A 166 -2.08 12.87 1.82
C SER A 166 -2.19 12.92 0.28
N ASP A 167 -3.42 12.90 -0.24
CA ASP A 167 -3.71 13.05 -1.68
C ASP A 167 -3.23 14.41 -2.22
N ALA A 168 -3.39 15.49 -1.42
CA ALA A 168 -2.89 16.81 -1.81
C ALA A 168 -1.37 16.82 -1.96
N ALA A 169 -0.63 16.14 -1.07
CA ALA A 169 0.82 16.04 -1.17
C ALA A 169 1.26 15.17 -2.37
N ASP A 170 0.55 14.09 -2.67
CA ASP A 170 0.78 13.27 -3.85
C ASP A 170 0.60 14.06 -5.15
N ARG A 171 -0.47 14.86 -5.24
CA ARG A 171 -0.73 15.76 -6.38
C ARG A 171 0.33 16.83 -6.52
N ALA A 172 0.73 17.45 -5.41
CA ALA A 172 1.78 18.47 -5.43
C ALA A 172 3.12 17.89 -5.92
N ARG A 173 3.49 16.69 -5.46
CA ARG A 173 4.70 15.99 -5.92
C ARG A 173 4.66 15.61 -7.40
N ALA A 174 3.49 15.23 -7.92
CA ALA A 174 3.33 14.92 -9.33
C ALA A 174 3.49 16.13 -10.26
N GLN A 175 3.30 17.35 -9.74
CA GLN A 175 3.47 18.58 -10.51
C GLN A 175 4.95 18.95 -10.60
N VAL A 176 5.66 18.32 -11.54
CA VAL A 176 7.07 18.63 -11.82
C VAL A 176 7.15 19.78 -12.84
N PRO A 177 7.65 20.96 -12.48
CA PRO A 177 7.75 22.08 -13.41
C PRO A 177 8.90 21.90 -14.41
N GLY A 178 8.71 22.39 -15.63
CA GLY A 178 9.74 22.43 -16.66
C GLY A 178 9.91 21.12 -17.43
N LEU A 179 11.11 20.91 -17.99
CA LEU A 179 11.43 19.70 -18.75
C LEU A 179 11.63 18.50 -17.81
N LEU A 180 10.96 17.40 -18.11
CA LEU A 180 11.09 16.17 -17.36
C LEU A 180 12.44 15.49 -17.65
N PRO A 181 13.17 15.01 -16.63
CA PRO A 181 14.33 14.17 -16.84
C PRO A 181 13.96 12.88 -17.59
N LEU A 182 14.91 12.32 -18.35
CA LEU A 182 14.68 11.08 -19.09
C LEU A 182 14.23 9.94 -18.14
N GLY A 183 13.14 9.27 -18.51
CA GLY A 183 12.57 8.17 -17.75
C GLY A 183 11.69 8.58 -16.56
N TRP A 184 11.46 9.88 -16.34
CA TRP A 184 10.47 10.34 -15.37
C TRP A 184 9.09 10.33 -16.02
N THR A 185 8.14 9.70 -15.33
CA THR A 185 6.74 9.63 -15.75
C THR A 185 5.88 10.11 -14.58
N PRO A 186 5.71 11.43 -14.38
CA PRO A 186 4.88 11.95 -13.30
C PRO A 186 3.45 11.43 -13.42
N LEU A 187 2.83 11.15 -12.27
CA LEU A 187 1.46 10.66 -12.20
C LEU A 187 0.47 11.73 -12.65
N THR A 188 -0.43 11.39 -13.56
CA THR A 188 -1.54 12.25 -13.93
C THR A 188 -2.75 11.92 -13.06
N PHE A 189 -3.37 12.94 -12.48
CA PHE A 189 -4.63 12.81 -11.77
C PHE A 189 -5.77 13.34 -12.64
N PRO A 190 -6.97 12.73 -12.58
CA PRO A 190 -8.15 13.32 -13.21
C PRO A 190 -8.38 14.74 -12.70
N THR A 191 -8.66 15.68 -13.60
CA THR A 191 -9.12 17.02 -13.24
C THR A 191 -10.57 16.95 -12.76
N ALA A 192 -10.96 17.84 -11.84
CA ALA A 192 -12.31 17.88 -11.27
C ALA A 192 -13.42 17.93 -12.35
N ALA A 193 -13.17 18.62 -13.47
CA ALA A 193 -14.12 18.73 -14.59
C ALA A 193 -14.44 17.40 -15.29
N ALA A 194 -13.59 16.37 -15.15
CA ALA A 194 -13.85 15.04 -15.71
C ALA A 194 -14.67 14.14 -14.77
N ALA A 195 -14.78 14.48 -13.48
CA ALA A 195 -15.55 13.71 -12.51
C ALA A 195 -17.05 14.06 -12.55
N ASP A 196 -17.40 15.30 -12.90
CA ASP A 196 -18.80 15.76 -12.96
C ASP A 196 -19.52 15.34 -14.26
N ALA A 197 -18.78 14.89 -15.29
CA ALA A 197 -19.35 14.48 -16.58
C ALA A 197 -20.01 13.08 -16.54
N ASP A 198 -19.75 12.28 -15.50
CA ASP A 198 -20.30 10.93 -15.32
C ASP A 198 -21.48 10.90 -14.33
N GLU A 199 -21.89 12.07 -13.82
CA GLU A 199 -23.00 12.24 -12.86
C GLU A 199 -24.23 12.94 -13.47
N ALA A 200 -24.37 12.95 -14.80
CA ALA A 200 -25.60 13.41 -15.43
C ALA A 200 -26.73 12.38 -15.18
N PRO A 201 -27.86 12.76 -14.55
CA PRO A 201 -28.95 11.83 -14.32
C PRO A 201 -29.55 11.43 -15.68
N ALA A 202 -29.85 10.14 -15.83
CA ALA A 202 -30.69 9.66 -16.93
C ALA A 202 -32.06 10.34 -16.81
N VAL A 203 -32.26 11.39 -17.61
CA VAL A 203 -33.56 12.03 -17.79
C VAL A 203 -34.49 10.96 -18.36
N GLY A 204 -35.54 10.66 -17.61
CA GLY A 204 -36.57 9.71 -18.00
C GLY A 204 -37.18 10.08 -19.35
N ALA A 205 -37.32 9.08 -20.21
CA ALA A 205 -38.28 9.11 -21.29
C ALA A 205 -39.55 8.43 -20.76
N GLU A 206 -40.54 9.23 -20.41
CA GLU A 206 -41.94 8.80 -20.43
C GLU A 206 -42.37 8.64 -21.89
N ASP A 207 -42.99 7.51 -22.19
CA ASP A 207 -44.27 7.40 -22.92
C ASP A 207 -44.89 6.02 -22.65
#